data_AF-X1SFM9-F1
#
_entry.id   AF-X1SFM9-F1
#
_cell.length_a   1.000
_cell.length_b   1.000
_cell.length_c   1.000
_cell.angle_alpha   90.00
_cell.angle_beta   90.00
_cell.angle_gamma   90.00
#
_symmetry.space_group_name_H-M   'P 1'
#
loop_
_entity.id
_entity.type
_entity.pdbx_description
1 polymer ?
#
loop_
_entity_poly.entity_id
_entity_poly.type
_entity_poly.pdbx_seq_one_letter_code
_entity_poly.pdbx_strand_id
1 'polypeptide(L)'
;MVQRITKKSEDSFELNRRRQFEKRMRPVADKLYWKIIPGIKDIKRGYRLRMALPLYVGLGPLDRVLGIDVIFTLNNGMRLTCQEKFNSSVFTHLKDVTVEYYNKPILGIPGDWFTLMAQLYFFGFASKD
;
A
#
# COMPACT_ATOMS: atom_id res chain seq x y z
N MET A 1 16.19 19.88 16.69
CA MET A 1 16.66 18.51 17.03
C MET A 1 15.54 17.48 16.79
N VAL A 2 14.92 17.47 15.61
CA VAL A 2 13.73 16.61 15.30
C VAL A 2 13.97 15.70 14.08
N GLN A 3 15.01 15.95 13.29
CA GLN A 3 15.28 15.24 12.02
C GLN A 3 15.93 13.84 12.20
N ARG A 4 16.48 13.51 13.37
CA ARG A 4 17.21 12.24 13.58
C ARG A 4 16.32 11.06 13.99
N ILE A 5 15.13 11.31 14.54
CA ILE A 5 14.23 10.24 15.02
C ILE A 5 13.39 9.68 13.87
N THR A 6 12.95 10.51 12.93
CA THR A 6 12.15 10.09 11.77
C THR A 6 12.91 9.17 10.82
N LYS A 7 14.16 9.49 10.48
CA LYS A 7 14.93 8.71 9.50
C LYS A 7 15.15 7.23 9.92
N LYS A 8 15.28 6.98 11.23
CA LYS A 8 15.53 5.64 11.78
C LYS A 8 14.30 4.72 11.71
N SER A 9 13.08 5.28 11.73
CA SER A 9 11.84 4.51 11.57
C SER A 9 11.47 4.28 10.10
N GLU A 10 11.93 5.14 9.19
CA GLU A 10 11.69 4.99 7.75
C GLU A 10 12.52 3.86 7.15
N ASP A 11 13.81 3.78 7.52
CA ASP A 11 14.70 2.70 7.07
C ASP A 11 14.22 1.34 7.60
N SER A 12 13.69 1.27 8.82
CA SER A 12 13.17 0.01 9.39
C SER A 12 11.89 -0.47 8.70
N PHE A 13 11.05 0.44 8.21
CA PHE A 13 9.84 0.10 7.46
C PHE A 13 10.17 -0.45 6.06
N GLU A 14 11.07 0.21 5.32
CA GLU A 14 11.43 -0.24 3.97
C GLU A 14 12.25 -1.54 3.99
N LEU A 15 12.99 -1.81 5.06
CA LEU A 15 13.70 -3.08 5.27
C LEU A 15 12.80 -4.20 5.81
N ASN A 16 11.54 -3.92 6.13
CA ASN A 16 10.61 -4.92 6.64
C ASN A 16 10.36 -6.02 5.59
N ARG A 17 10.51 -7.29 5.98
CA ARG A 17 10.27 -8.45 5.11
C ARG A 17 8.87 -8.43 4.49
N ARG A 18 7.86 -7.95 5.22
CA ARG A 18 6.48 -7.80 4.73
C ARG A 18 6.39 -6.76 3.61
N ARG A 19 7.07 -5.62 3.77
CA ARG A 19 7.13 -4.57 2.74
C ARG A 19 7.86 -5.05 1.49
N GLN A 20 8.93 -5.82 1.66
CA GLN A 20 9.64 -6.44 0.53
C GLN A 20 8.80 -7.49 -0.19
N PHE A 21 8.03 -8.29 0.55
CA PHE A 21 7.08 -9.23 -0.03
C PHE A 21 5.97 -8.52 -0.82
N GLU A 22 5.36 -7.49 -0.24
CA GLU A 22 4.35 -6.65 -0.89
C GLU A 22 4.88 -6.08 -2.21
N LYS A 23 6.09 -5.49 -2.21
CA LYS A 23 6.74 -4.99 -3.44
C LYS A 23 6.91 -6.07 -4.52
N ARG A 24 7.18 -7.32 -4.15
CA ARG A 24 7.27 -8.44 -5.10
C ARG A 24 5.93 -8.84 -5.68
N MET A 25 4.83 -8.61 -4.96
CA MET A 25 3.48 -8.93 -5.43
C MET A 25 2.91 -7.86 -6.36
N ARG A 26 3.40 -6.61 -6.31
CA ARG A 26 2.90 -5.50 -7.15
C ARG A 26 2.80 -5.83 -8.65
N PRO A 27 3.80 -6.45 -9.32
CA PRO A 27 3.67 -6.80 -10.74
C PRO A 27 2.59 -7.86 -11.01
N VAL A 28 2.34 -8.76 -10.05
CA VAL A 28 1.28 -9.76 -10.15
C VAL A 28 -0.09 -9.09 -9.99
N ALA A 29 -0.20 -8.19 -9.01
CA ALA A 29 -1.39 -7.40 -8.78
C ALA A 29 -1.73 -6.49 -9.98
N ASP A 30 -0.73 -5.82 -10.56
CA ASP A 30 -0.90 -4.98 -11.76
C ASP A 30 -1.49 -5.79 -12.92
N LYS A 31 -0.92 -6.98 -13.19
CA LYS A 31 -1.46 -7.89 -14.22
C LYS A 31 -2.91 -8.30 -13.94
N LEU A 32 -3.29 -8.47 -12.68
CA LEU A 32 -4.65 -8.78 -12.30
C LEU A 32 -5.58 -7.58 -12.49
N TYR A 33 -5.16 -6.38 -12.08
CA TYR A 33 -5.94 -5.15 -12.23
C TYR A 33 -6.29 -4.86 -13.69
N TRP A 34 -5.33 -5.01 -14.59
CA TRP A 34 -5.58 -4.90 -16.03
C TRP A 34 -6.66 -5.85 -16.56
N LYS A 35 -6.90 -6.98 -15.88
CA LYS A 35 -7.93 -7.95 -16.24
C LYS A 35 -9.28 -7.65 -15.58
N ILE A 36 -9.29 -7.24 -14.31
CA ILE A 36 -10.52 -7.14 -13.52
C ILE A 36 -11.12 -5.73 -13.47
N ILE A 37 -10.32 -4.70 -13.72
CA ILE A 37 -10.78 -3.31 -13.73
C ILE A 37 -10.85 -2.85 -15.18
N PRO A 38 -12.06 -2.80 -15.78
CA PRO A 38 -12.20 -2.44 -17.18
C PRO A 38 -11.82 -0.97 -17.39
N GLY A 39 -11.15 -0.70 -18.51
CA GLY A 39 -10.84 0.66 -18.94
C GLY A 39 -9.76 1.35 -18.13
N ILE A 40 -8.91 0.63 -17.38
CA ILE A 40 -7.65 1.20 -16.89
C ILE A 40 -6.86 1.74 -18.10
N LYS A 41 -6.29 2.92 -17.91
CA LYS A 41 -5.33 3.58 -18.80
C LYS A 41 -3.93 3.61 -18.20
N ASP A 42 -3.83 3.80 -16.89
CA ASP A 42 -2.56 3.94 -16.18
C ASP A 42 -2.68 3.43 -14.73
N ILE A 43 -1.60 2.87 -14.21
CA ILE A 43 -1.47 2.41 -12.82
C ILE A 43 -0.28 3.13 -12.18
N LYS A 44 -0.58 4.01 -11.22
CA LYS A 44 0.43 4.83 -10.56
C LYS A 44 0.65 4.38 -9.13
N ARG A 45 1.88 3.98 -8.82
CA ARG A 45 2.34 3.52 -7.49
C ARG A 45 3.36 4.45 -6.83
N GLY A 46 3.67 5.56 -7.49
CA GLY A 46 4.65 6.55 -7.06
C GLY A 46 4.62 7.80 -7.92
N TYR A 47 5.36 8.83 -7.52
CA TYR A 47 5.56 10.04 -8.29
C TYR A 47 7.04 10.23 -8.59
N ARG A 48 7.31 10.65 -9.83
CA ARG A 48 8.66 11.02 -10.26
C ARG A 48 8.95 12.41 -9.74
N LEU A 49 10.03 12.56 -8.97
CA LEU A 49 10.57 13.87 -8.64
C LEU A 49 11.38 14.38 -9.83
N ARG A 50 11.18 15.65 -10.22
CA ARG A 50 12.02 16.32 -11.21
C ARG A 50 13.33 16.73 -10.55
N MET A 51 14.32 15.83 -10.61
CA MET A 51 15.71 16.08 -10.25
C MET A 51 16.62 15.71 -11.43
N ALA A 52 17.90 16.12 -11.38
CA ALA A 52 18.88 15.87 -12.44
C ALA A 52 19.04 14.36 -12.78
N LEU A 53 18.79 13.49 -11.80
CA LEU A 53 18.58 12.05 -12.01
C LEU A 53 17.09 11.73 -11.74
N PRO A 54 16.43 10.92 -12.59
CA PRO A 54 15.03 10.54 -12.38
C PRO A 54 14.90 9.68 -11.11
N LEU A 55 14.52 10.31 -10.00
CA LEU A 55 14.20 9.62 -8.75
C LEU A 55 12.70 9.33 -8.70
N TYR A 56 12.35 8.05 -8.62
CA TYR A 56 10.98 7.61 -8.38
C TYR A 56 10.78 7.45 -6.88
N VAL A 57 9.89 8.27 -6.32
CA VAL A 57 9.47 8.14 -4.92
C VAL A 57 8.13 7.40 -4.94
N GLY A 58 8.04 6.29 -4.20
CA GLY A 58 6.76 5.59 -4.03
C GLY A 58 5.71 6.52 -3.43
N LEU A 59 4.44 6.12 -3.43
CA LEU A 59 3.37 6.84 -2.72
C LEU A 59 3.56 6.84 -1.18
N GLY A 60 4.77 6.58 -0.67
CA GLY A 60 5.10 6.35 0.74
C GLY A 60 4.43 7.27 1.75
N PRO A 61 4.31 8.59 1.53
CA PRO A 61 3.54 9.45 2.43
C PRO A 61 2.02 9.19 2.39
N LEU A 62 1.45 8.93 1.21
CA LEU A 62 0.01 8.64 1.03
C LEU A 62 -0.35 7.22 1.50
N ASP A 63 0.55 6.26 1.30
CA ASP A 63 0.46 4.90 1.82
C ASP A 63 0.45 4.93 3.38
N ARG A 64 1.43 5.61 3.99
CA ARG A 64 1.57 5.66 5.46
C ARG A 64 0.49 6.47 6.17
N VAL A 65 -0.04 7.52 5.55
CA VAL A 65 -0.96 8.46 6.22
C VAL A 65 -2.41 8.23 5.80
N LEU A 66 -2.64 7.89 4.52
CA LEU A 66 -3.98 7.79 3.94
C LEU A 66 -4.36 6.37 3.51
N GLY A 67 -3.43 5.41 3.64
CA GLY A 67 -3.63 4.04 3.19
C GLY A 67 -3.82 3.92 1.68
N ILE A 68 -3.07 4.69 0.87
CA ILE A 68 -3.17 4.61 -0.60
C ILE A 68 -1.87 4.05 -1.19
N ASP A 69 -1.94 2.82 -1.70
CA ASP A 69 -0.83 2.10 -2.33
C ASP A 69 -0.76 2.30 -3.84
N VAL A 70 -1.92 2.51 -4.46
CA VAL A 70 -2.04 2.62 -5.92
C VAL A 70 -3.17 3.56 -6.33
N ILE A 71 -2.96 4.24 -7.45
CA ILE A 71 -3.96 5.08 -8.10
C ILE A 71 -4.16 4.57 -9.53
N PHE A 72 -5.37 4.15 -9.86
CA PHE A 72 -5.77 3.80 -11.21
C PHE A 72 -6.30 5.04 -11.94
N THR A 73 -5.87 5.28 -13.18
CA THR A 73 -6.51 6.25 -14.07
C THR A 73 -7.28 5.48 -15.13
N LEU A 74 -8.56 5.77 -15.32
CA LEU A 74 -9.40 5.14 -16.34
C LEU A 74 -9.39 5.93 -17.66
N ASN A 75 -9.85 5.31 -18.74
CA ASN A 75 -9.88 5.89 -20.09
C ASN A 75 -10.71 7.17 -20.19
N ASN A 76 -11.73 7.32 -19.34
CA ASN A 76 -12.56 8.52 -19.25
C ASN A 76 -11.98 9.61 -18.34
N GLY A 77 -10.77 9.43 -17.81
CA GLY A 77 -10.10 10.38 -16.92
C GLY A 77 -10.43 10.24 -15.44
N MET A 78 -11.35 9.35 -15.05
CA MET A 78 -11.62 9.06 -13.65
C MET A 78 -10.38 8.47 -12.96
N ARG A 79 -10.25 8.74 -11.66
CA ARG A 79 -9.19 8.18 -10.82
C ARG A 79 -9.78 7.40 -9.66
N LEU A 80 -9.19 6.24 -9.39
CA LEU A 80 -9.56 5.38 -8.27
C LEU A 80 -8.34 5.20 -7.37
N THR A 81 -8.46 5.50 -6.09
CA THR A 81 -7.42 5.22 -5.09
C THR A 81 -7.66 3.84 -4.48
N CYS A 82 -6.58 3.07 -4.27
CA CYS A 82 -6.68 1.73 -3.74
C CYS A 82 -5.60 1.45 -2.71
N GLN A 83 -6.00 0.75 -1.63
CA GLN A 83 -5.10 0.15 -0.67
C GLN A 83 -4.91 -1.32 -1.00
N GLU A 84 -3.68 -1.81 -0.84
CA GLU A 84 -3.33 -3.19 -1.11
C GLU A 84 -2.84 -3.90 0.15
N LYS A 85 -3.26 -5.15 0.29
CA LYS A 85 -2.81 -6.01 1.37
C LYS A 85 -2.56 -7.40 0.82
N PHE A 86 -1.27 -7.74 0.73
CA PHE A 86 -0.83 -9.08 0.33
C PHE A 86 -0.43 -9.88 1.56
N ASN A 87 -0.92 -11.12 1.62
CA ASN A 87 -0.58 -12.06 2.67
C ASN A 87 0.01 -13.36 2.12
N SER A 88 0.66 -14.15 2.97
CA SER A 88 1.10 -15.51 2.66
C SER A 88 0.98 -16.39 3.89
N SER A 89 1.02 -17.71 3.70
CA SER A 89 0.95 -18.68 4.80
C SER A 89 2.04 -18.49 5.85
N VAL A 90 3.17 -17.86 5.49
CA VAL A 90 4.27 -17.53 6.41
C VAL A 90 3.88 -16.43 7.43
N PHE A 91 2.88 -15.61 7.13
CA PHE A 91 2.43 -14.50 7.97
C PHE A 91 1.07 -14.73 8.66
N THR A 92 0.48 -15.93 8.55
CA THR A 92 -0.84 -16.30 9.10
C THR A 92 -1.02 -16.09 10.62
N HIS A 93 0.07 -15.97 11.39
CA HIS A 93 0.02 -15.70 12.82
C HIS A 93 -0.42 -14.27 13.16
N LEU A 94 -0.37 -13.36 12.18
CA LEU A 94 -0.98 -12.04 12.27
C LEU A 94 -2.43 -12.21 11.81
N LYS A 95 -3.40 -11.92 12.67
CA LYS A 95 -4.84 -11.98 12.37
C LYS A 95 -5.20 -10.93 11.31
N ASP A 96 -4.84 -11.21 10.06
CA ASP A 96 -4.39 -10.22 9.08
C ASP A 96 -5.49 -9.49 8.29
N VAL A 97 -6.76 -9.81 8.54
CA VAL A 97 -7.89 -8.97 8.15
C VAL A 97 -8.89 -9.00 9.28
N THR A 98 -8.67 -8.13 10.24
CA THR A 98 -9.75 -7.69 11.10
C THR A 98 -9.82 -6.19 10.85
N VAL A 99 -10.94 -5.72 10.30
CA VAL A 99 -11.27 -4.29 10.32
C VAL A 99 -11.57 -4.00 11.78
N GLU A 100 -10.50 -3.83 12.56
CA GLU A 100 -10.63 -3.61 14.00
C GLU A 100 -11.06 -2.17 14.20
N TYR A 101 -12.05 -1.97 15.06
CA TYR A 101 -12.40 -0.61 15.48
C TYR A 101 -11.20 0.09 16.14
N TYR A 102 -10.31 -0.69 16.78
CA TYR A 102 -9.08 -0.22 17.39
C TYR A 102 -7.90 -1.11 17.00
N ASN A 103 -6.84 -0.52 16.43
CA ASN A 103 -5.56 -1.22 16.21
C ASN A 103 -4.86 -1.60 17.53
N LYS A 104 -5.12 -0.82 18.60
CA LYS A 104 -4.68 -1.12 19.96
C LYS A 104 -5.82 -0.85 20.93
N PRO A 105 -6.69 -1.84 21.18
CA PRO A 105 -7.88 -1.67 22.02
C PRO A 105 -7.57 -1.13 23.42
N ILE A 106 -6.48 -1.61 24.04
CA ILE A 106 -6.04 -1.18 25.38
C ILE A 106 -5.72 0.31 25.42
N LEU A 107 -5.20 0.87 24.32
CA LEU A 107 -4.80 2.26 24.21
C LEU A 107 -5.87 3.13 23.52
N GLY A 108 -7.00 2.55 23.14
CA GLY A 108 -8.06 3.23 22.40
C GLY A 108 -7.62 3.81 21.05
N ILE A 109 -6.54 3.30 20.46
CA ILE A 109 -6.03 3.82 19.18
C ILE A 109 -6.92 3.31 18.05
N PRO A 110 -7.62 4.21 17.31
CA PRO A 110 -8.53 3.81 16.24
C PRO A 110 -7.85 2.93 15.21
N GLY A 111 -8.63 2.02 14.63
CA GLY A 111 -8.17 1.15 13.55
C GLY A 111 -7.83 1.92 12.28
N ASP A 112 -6.99 1.31 11.43
CA ASP A 112 -6.56 1.89 10.14
C ASP A 112 -7.76 2.26 9.24
N TRP A 113 -8.91 1.60 9.42
CA TRP A 113 -10.17 1.88 8.74
C TRP A 113 -10.63 3.33 8.86
N PHE A 114 -10.47 3.95 10.04
CA PHE A 114 -10.91 5.34 10.26
C PHE A 114 -9.99 6.37 9.62
N THR A 115 -8.79 5.95 9.24
CA THR A 115 -7.79 6.78 8.56
C THR A 115 -7.71 6.49 7.07
N LEU A 116 -8.42 5.47 6.59
CA LEU A 116 -8.35 5.02 5.22
C LEU A 116 -9.11 5.96 4.28
N MET A 117 -8.41 6.47 3.26
CA MET A 117 -9.01 7.29 2.19
C MET A 117 -9.03 6.58 0.84
N ALA A 118 -8.70 5.29 0.80
CA ALA A 118 -8.78 4.50 -0.41
C ALA A 118 -10.25 4.21 -0.79
N GLN A 119 -10.58 4.33 -2.07
CA GLN A 119 -11.89 3.99 -2.61
C GLN A 119 -12.07 2.48 -2.81
N LEU A 120 -10.96 1.76 -3.01
CA LEU A 120 -10.92 0.32 -3.18
C LEU A 120 -9.96 -0.30 -2.16
N TYR A 121 -10.32 -1.45 -1.61
CA TYR A 121 -9.43 -2.25 -0.77
C TYR A 121 -9.17 -3.59 -1.43
N PHE A 122 -7.93 -3.84 -1.85
CA PHE A 122 -7.53 -5.07 -2.50
C PHE A 122 -6.79 -5.97 -1.51
N PHE A 123 -7.39 -7.10 -1.18
CA PHE A 123 -6.78 -8.12 -0.34
C PHE A 123 -6.49 -9.38 -1.16
N GLY A 124 -5.29 -9.93 -1.01
CA GLY A 124 -4.90 -11.15 -1.71
C GLY A 124 -3.97 -12.03 -0.87
N PHE A 125 -4.07 -13.33 -1.08
CA PHE A 125 -3.21 -14.32 -0.45
C PHE A 125 -2.35 -15.02 -1.50
N ALA A 126 -1.03 -14.97 -1.36
CA ALA A 126 -0.12 -15.71 -2.21
C ALA A 126 0.09 -17.12 -1.64
N SER A 127 -0.29 -18.14 -2.41
CA SER A 127 0.15 -19.52 -2.20
C SER A 127 1.33 -19.86 -3.11
N LYS A 128 2.04 -20.94 -2.80
CA LYS A 128 3.06 -21.54 -3.68
C LYS A 128 2.45 -22.47 -4.74
N ASP A 129 1.17 -22.82 -4.58
CA ASP A 129 0.43 -23.71 -5.48
C ASP A 129 0.06 -23.03 -6.81
#